data_AF-A0A6V7VUI1-F1
#
_entry.id   AF-A0A6V7VUI1-F1
#
_cell.length_a   1.000
_cell.length_b   1.000
_cell.length_c   1.000
_cell.angle_alpha   90.00
_cell.angle_beta   90.00
_cell.angle_gamma   90.00
#
_symmetry.space_group_name_H-M   'P 1'
#
loop_
_entity.id
_entity.type
_entity.pdbx_description
1 polymer ?
#
loop_
_entity_poly.entity_id
_entity_poly.type
_entity_poly.pdbx_seq_one_letter_code
_entity_poly.pdbx_strand_id
1 'polypeptide(L)' 'MRFAEIQMQVVIALLVRRFNFKSSQNSPKLPLELESVMLLRPKKELVILAEDLL' A
#
# COMPACT_ATOMS: atom_id res chain seq x y z
N MET A 1 -11.26 -15.91 -4.54
CA MET A 1 -9.82 -16.17 -4.25
C MET A 1 -8.96 -15.79 -5.46
N ARG A 2 -8.88 -16.62 -6.51
CA ARG A 2 -7.99 -16.42 -7.68
C ARG A 2 -8.06 -15.05 -8.33
N PHE A 3 -9.27 -14.47 -8.46
CA PHE A 3 -9.45 -13.14 -9.02
C PHE A 3 -8.77 -12.03 -8.18
N ALA A 4 -8.96 -12.05 -6.86
CA ALA A 4 -8.36 -11.07 -5.96
C ALA A 4 -6.83 -11.18 -5.94
N GLU A 5 -6.31 -12.41 -5.98
CA GLU A 5 -4.88 -12.67 -6.11
C GLU A 5 -4.30 -12.08 -7.40
N ILE A 6 -4.96 -12.33 -8.54
CA ILE A 6 -4.53 -11.78 -9.83
C ILE A 6 -4.61 -10.25 -9.83
N GLN A 7 -5.71 -9.67 -9.32
CA GLN A 7 -5.85 -8.22 -9.22
C GLN A 7 -4.73 -7.60 -8.38
N MET A 8 -4.42 -8.18 -7.21
CA MET A 8 -3.32 -7.70 -6.37
C MET A 8 -1.96 -7.80 -7.07
N GLN A 9 -1.67 -8.94 -7.71
CA GLN A 9 -0.41 -9.14 -8.44
C GLN A 9 -0.21 -8.10 -9.54
N VAL A 10 -1.24 -7.85 -10.35
CA VAL A 10 -1.19 -6.86 -11.43
C VAL A 10 -1.00 -5.45 -10.88
N VAL A 11 -1.75 -5.06 -9.85
CA VAL A 11 -1.63 -3.73 -9.24
C VAL A 11 -0.23 -3.51 -8.65
N ILE A 12 0.30 -4.49 -7.89
CA ILE A 12 1.63 -4.41 -7.29
C ILE A 12 2.71 -4.32 -8.39
N ALA A 13 2.60 -5.15 -9.43
CA ALA A 13 3.57 -5.15 -10.53
C ALA A 13 3.63 -3.79 -11.25
N LEU A 14 2.46 -3.17 -11.51
CA LEU A 14 2.39 -1.85 -12.14
C LEU A 14 2.97 -0.75 -11.24
N LEU A 15 2.64 -0.77 -9.95
CA LEU A 15 3.12 0.21 -8.98
C LEU A 15 4.65 0.16 -8.83
N VAL A 16 5.21 -1.04 -8.64
CA VAL A 16 6.67 -1.22 -8.48
C VAL A 16 7.45 -0.93 -9.76
N ARG A 17 6.83 -1.14 -10.94
CA ARG A 17 7.44 -0.78 -12.22
C ARG A 17 7.52 0.73 -12.43
N ARG A 18 6.50 1.49 -12.00
CA ARG A 18 6.41 2.93 -12.24
C ARG A 18 7.09 3.75 -11.15
N PHE A 19 7.03 3.29 -9.89
CA PHE A 19 7.42 4.09 -8.75
C PHE A 19 8.50 3.42 -7.89
N ASN A 20 9.44 4.25 -7.42
CA ASN A 20 10.35 3.88 -6.33
C ASN A 20 9.78 4.38 -5.00
N PHE A 21 9.33 3.46 -4.14
CA PHE A 21 8.72 3.79 -2.85
C PHE A 21 9.78 4.01 -1.77
N LYS A 22 9.71 5.15 -1.08
CA LYS A 22 10.63 5.50 0.02
C LYS A 22 9.89 5.65 1.34
N SER A 23 10.54 5.23 2.42
CA SER A 23 10.08 5.50 3.79
C SER A 23 10.31 6.97 4.14
N SER A 24 9.35 7.57 4.81
CA SER A 24 9.35 8.98 5.24
C SER A 24 8.99 9.07 6.71
N GLN A 25 9.24 10.21 7.37
CA GLN A 25 8.75 10.47 8.72
C GLN A 25 7.21 10.35 8.83
N ASN A 26 6.51 10.62 7.72
CA ASN A 26 5.04 10.48 7.62
C ASN A 26 4.59 9.08 7.15
N SER A 27 5.53 8.17 6.88
CA SER A 27 5.16 6.81 6.50
C SER A 27 4.47 6.09 7.66
N PRO A 28 3.46 5.26 7.37
CA PRO A 28 2.73 4.57 8.41
C PRO A 28 3.65 3.60 9.16
N LYS A 29 3.65 3.69 10.50
CA LYS A 29 4.38 2.74 11.34
C LYS A 29 3.63 1.40 11.33
N LEU A 30 4.40 0.32 11.20
CA LEU A 30 3.88 -1.04 11.32
C LEU A 30 3.99 -1.51 12.78
N PRO A 31 3.00 -2.25 13.30
CA PRO A 31 1.74 -2.64 12.66
C PRO A 31 0.74 -1.46 12.54
N LEU A 32 -0.09 -1.51 11.49
CA LEU A 32 -1.12 -0.48 11.27
C LEU A 32 -2.22 -0.57 12.34
N GLU A 33 -2.64 0.58 12.88
CA GLU A 33 -3.87 0.67 13.65
C GLU A 33 -5.06 0.51 12.70
N LEU A 34 -5.90 -0.51 12.96
CA LEU A 34 -7.10 -0.78 12.17
C LEU A 34 -8.31 -0.04 12.74
N GLU A 35 -9.25 0.31 11.87
CA GLU A 35 -10.52 0.94 12.24
C GLU A 35 -11.42 -0.01 13.04
N SER A 36 -11.49 -1.29 12.63
CA SER A 36 -12.20 -2.34 13.37
C SER A 36 -11.64 -3.74 13.03
N VAL A 37 -12.02 -4.74 13.81
CA VAL A 37 -11.63 -6.15 13.56
C VAL A 37 -12.47 -6.78 12.43
N MET A 38 -13.67 -6.23 12.13
CA MET A 38 -14.54 -6.72 11.06
C MET A 38 -14.16 -6.15 9.68
N LEU A 39 -13.68 -4.91 9.63
CA LEU A 39 -13.23 -4.25 8.41
C LEU A 39 -11.76 -3.89 8.59
N LEU A 40 -10.88 -4.69 7.97
CA LEU A 40 -9.41 -4.54 8.01
C LEU A 40 -8.95 -3.32 7.21
N ARG A 41 -9.44 -2.14 7.59
CA ARG A 41 -9.06 -0.84 7.01
C ARG A 41 -8.16 -0.09 7.99
N PRO A 42 -7.11 0.61 7.51
CA PRO A 42 -6.32 1.49 8.36
C PRO A 42 -7.18 2.60 8.96
N LYS A 43 -6.96 2.93 10.24
CA LYS A 43 -7.64 4.02 10.94
C LYS A 43 -7.23 5.42 10.44
N LYS A 44 -6.05 5.52 9.84
CA LYS A 44 -5.50 6.75 9.27
C LYS A 44 -5.07 6.50 7.83
N GLU A 45 -5.06 7.55 7.02
CA GLU A 45 -4.58 7.48 5.64
C GLU A 45 -3.12 7.02 5.58
N LEU A 46 -2.82 6.19 4.57
CA LEU A 46 -1.48 5.69 4.31
C LEU A 46 -0.76 6.68 3.38
N VAL A 47 0.11 7.50 3.94
CA VAL A 47 0.94 8.43 3.17
C VAL A 47 2.29 7.76 2.89
N ILE A 48 2.64 7.60 1.62
CA ILE A 48 3.90 6.99 1.19
C ILE A 48 4.54 7.92 0.15
N LEU A 49 5.86 8.11 0.21
CA LEU A 49 6.59 8.82 -0.83
C LEU A 49 6.89 7.87 -1.98
N ALA A 50 6.55 8.29 -3.18
CA ALA A 50 6.80 7.56 -4.41
C ALA A 50 7.50 8.50 -5.41
N GLU A 51 8.68 8.11 -5.86
CA GLU A 51 9.39 8.80 -6.94
C GLU A 51 9.05 8.15 -8.27
N ASP A 52 8.70 8.96 -9.26
CA ASP A 52 8.32 8.47 -10.58
C ASP A 52 9.55 8.12 -11.42
N LEU A 53 9.53 6.96 -12.08
CA LEU A 53 10.67 6.38 -12.80
C LEU A 53 10.63 6.55 -14.34
N LEU A 54 9.58 7.17 -14.91
CA LEU A 54 9.56 7.60 -16.33
C LEU A 54 9.46 9.11 -16.42
#